data_AF-A0A7S7SJU4-F1
#
_entry.id   AF-A0A7S7SJU4-F1
#
_cell.length_a   1.000
_cell.length_b   1.000
_cell.length_c   1.000
_cell.angle_alpha   90.00
_cell.angle_beta   90.00
_cell.angle_gamma   90.00
#
_symmetry.space_group_name_H-M   'P 1'
#
loop_
_entity.id
_entity.type
_entity.pdbx_description
1 polymer ?
#
loop_
_entity_poly.entity_id
_entity_poly.type
_entity_poly.pdbx_seq_one_letter_code
_entity_poly.pdbx_strand_id
1 'polypeptide(L)'
;MTWGIHAKSWYLGYLVISEVVFSLSSQNEQARLLHSWKEIAAFFGVTVRTVQNWEEERGLPVHRMPGAKGRLYAYVDELAAWRQTGLTGKPSPEAPASAAPPDLPQARDRSKSHMILAMAACLTMAALGVFWVLRPRPNPNTCRLEGQALVVYDEQGVFAWRYILPSAPLQVDARRDPSFDSWLIADVDGDGRREVLLPFRSDPESAVDDELYLFSADGKLLWKRHFGKPVVRNGVSQKGPFTVRRLALVPIKGRKESRILVVANHRLHSPTLISLLDISGNTQREYWHAGHITCLMIETQKSDGRSAIYLGGIANGYRAADLTVLDPEKFSGASVESDPEERIVSDLPTVEKARLLFPRSSLNLATNPYNFTEKLMRVGDSLLVGTSENPAGSDKASNMYYFGPKLVLERVQAADMNRATFHKLHQQGIIPADLTEKEIASYRQIRMLTPWQD
;
A
#
# COMPACT_ATOMS: atom_id res chain seq x y z
N MET A 1 -17.56 45.53 -20.75
CA MET A 1 -17.42 44.60 -21.89
C MET A 1 -15.97 44.09 -21.88
N THR A 2 -15.60 42.83 -21.97
CA THR A 2 -16.15 41.50 -21.61
C THR A 2 -15.29 40.49 -22.38
N TRP A 3 -14.70 39.51 -21.67
CA TRP A 3 -13.91 38.37 -22.20
C TRP A 3 -12.49 38.70 -22.75
N GLY A 4 -11.53 37.77 -22.72
CA GLY A 4 -11.62 36.35 -22.38
C GLY A 4 -10.49 35.80 -21.50
N ILE A 5 -10.83 34.81 -20.67
CA ILE A 5 -9.92 34.04 -19.81
C ILE A 5 -9.64 32.71 -20.50
N HIS A 6 -8.38 32.40 -20.83
CA HIS A 6 -7.99 31.07 -21.34
C HIS A 6 -6.67 30.59 -20.72
N ALA A 7 -6.78 29.94 -19.55
CA ALA A 7 -5.69 29.15 -18.94
C ALA A 7 -6.24 28.08 -17.97
N LYS A 8 -7.21 27.28 -18.42
CA LYS A 8 -7.70 26.07 -17.73
C LYS A 8 -8.11 25.01 -18.75
N SER A 9 -7.31 23.95 -18.92
CA SER A 9 -7.72 22.62 -19.44
C SER A 9 -6.50 21.71 -19.69
N TRP A 10 -5.91 21.12 -18.64
CA TRP A 10 -5.01 19.94 -18.76
C TRP A 10 -5.09 19.00 -17.54
N TYR A 11 -6.29 18.88 -16.95
CA TYR A 11 -6.63 17.84 -15.96
C TYR A 11 -8.14 17.57 -16.04
N LEU A 12 -8.53 16.53 -16.77
CA LEU A 12 -9.72 15.67 -16.55
C LEU A 12 -9.76 14.64 -17.68
N GLY A 13 -9.76 13.35 -17.35
CA GLY A 13 -9.79 12.27 -18.35
C GLY A 13 -10.20 10.93 -17.75
N TYR A 14 -11.44 10.51 -18.05
CA TYR A 14 -12.04 9.16 -17.89
C TYR A 14 -12.54 8.71 -16.51
N LEU A 15 -13.86 8.89 -16.31
CA LEU A 15 -14.85 8.24 -15.42
C LEU A 15 -16.23 8.75 -15.95
N VAL A 16 -17.38 8.06 -16.06
CA VAL A 16 -17.90 6.70 -15.72
C VAL A 16 -18.89 6.26 -16.85
N ILE A 17 -19.78 5.27 -16.59
CA ILE A 17 -21.01 4.84 -17.31
C ILE A 17 -20.76 3.75 -18.38
N SER A 18 -21.34 2.55 -18.35
CA SER A 18 -22.30 1.83 -17.45
C SER A 18 -21.85 0.34 -17.35
N GLU A 19 -22.23 -0.53 -16.40
CA GLU A 19 -23.57 -1.09 -16.11
C GLU A 19 -23.61 -1.72 -14.68
N VAL A 20 -24.46 -1.25 -13.76
CA VAL A 20 -24.76 -1.96 -12.48
C VAL A 20 -26.22 -1.76 -12.05
N VAL A 21 -27.18 -2.01 -12.95
CA VAL A 21 -28.64 -1.89 -12.64
C VAL A 21 -29.41 -3.21 -12.85
N PHE A 22 -28.75 -4.30 -13.28
CA PHE A 22 -29.40 -5.59 -13.54
C PHE A 22 -29.04 -6.73 -12.56
N SER A 23 -28.57 -6.41 -11.34
CA SER A 23 -28.16 -7.44 -10.35
C SER A 23 -28.65 -7.18 -8.91
N LEU A 24 -29.77 -6.47 -8.75
CA LEU A 24 -30.39 -6.20 -7.43
C LEU A 24 -31.73 -6.93 -7.20
N SER A 25 -32.19 -7.73 -8.15
CA SER A 25 -33.39 -8.58 -7.99
C SER A 25 -33.08 -10.02 -7.56
N SER A 26 -31.84 -10.51 -7.70
CA SER A 26 -31.47 -11.91 -7.43
C SER A 26 -30.95 -12.20 -6.01
N GLN A 27 -30.57 -11.18 -5.23
CA GLN A 27 -30.05 -11.39 -3.87
C GLN A 27 -31.13 -11.45 -2.78
N ASN A 28 -32.37 -11.00 -3.04
CA ASN A 28 -33.40 -10.92 -2.01
C ASN A 28 -34.20 -12.24 -1.80
N GLU A 29 -34.07 -13.21 -2.70
CA GLU A 29 -34.66 -14.56 -2.51
C GLU A 29 -33.77 -15.47 -1.64
N GLN A 30 -32.45 -15.33 -1.70
CA GLN A 30 -31.52 -16.16 -0.91
C GLN A 30 -31.62 -15.92 0.60
N ALA A 31 -32.23 -14.81 1.03
CA ALA A 31 -32.44 -14.50 2.44
C ALA A 31 -33.62 -15.25 3.09
N ARG A 32 -34.47 -15.95 2.32
CA ARG A 32 -35.68 -16.65 2.83
C ARG A 32 -35.54 -18.18 2.94
N LEU A 33 -34.38 -18.72 2.56
CA LEU A 33 -34.12 -20.16 2.49
C LEU A 33 -32.97 -20.56 3.42
N LEU A 34 -33.20 -21.54 4.30
CA LEU A 34 -32.17 -22.19 5.09
C LEU A 34 -31.74 -23.47 4.38
N HIS A 35 -30.44 -23.71 4.20
CA HIS A 35 -29.91 -24.77 3.32
C HIS A 35 -29.20 -25.90 4.09
N SER A 36 -29.21 -25.85 5.43
CA SER A 36 -28.56 -26.85 6.27
C SER A 36 -29.26 -27.05 7.61
N TRP A 37 -29.09 -28.25 8.17
CA TRP A 37 -29.53 -28.59 9.52
C TRP A 37 -29.00 -27.64 10.60
N LYS A 38 -27.81 -27.06 10.41
CA LYS A 38 -27.22 -26.10 11.37
C LYS A 38 -27.96 -24.76 11.36
N GLU A 39 -28.38 -24.29 10.20
CA GLU A 39 -29.14 -23.04 10.06
C GLU A 39 -30.56 -23.20 10.63
N ILE A 40 -31.23 -24.32 10.36
CA ILE A 40 -32.55 -24.61 10.95
C ILE A 40 -32.44 -24.76 12.48
N ALA A 41 -31.39 -25.40 12.99
CA ALA A 41 -31.12 -25.48 14.43
C ALA A 41 -30.86 -24.11 15.07
N ALA A 42 -30.12 -23.22 14.39
CA ALA A 42 -29.91 -21.85 14.83
C ALA A 42 -31.20 -21.03 14.85
N PHE A 43 -32.10 -21.21 13.86
CA PHE A 43 -33.41 -20.54 13.81
C PHE A 43 -34.30 -20.86 15.02
N PHE A 44 -34.29 -22.11 15.49
CA PHE A 44 -35.06 -22.52 16.67
C PHE A 44 -34.30 -22.38 18.00
N GLY A 45 -33.00 -22.14 18.00
CA GLY A 45 -32.17 -22.08 19.20
C GLY A 45 -31.97 -23.44 19.89
N VAL A 46 -32.02 -24.54 19.15
CA VAL A 46 -31.91 -25.92 19.68
C VAL A 46 -30.77 -26.69 19.00
N THR A 47 -30.51 -27.94 19.43
CA THR A 47 -29.48 -28.77 18.79
C THR A 47 -29.99 -29.37 17.48
N VAL A 48 -29.07 -29.64 16.53
CA VAL A 48 -29.39 -30.31 15.26
C VAL A 48 -30.19 -31.61 15.46
N ARG A 49 -29.84 -32.40 16.47
CA ARG A 49 -30.54 -33.66 16.80
C ARG A 49 -31.99 -33.42 17.22
N THR A 50 -32.26 -32.34 17.95
CA THR A 50 -33.62 -31.94 18.34
C THR A 50 -34.48 -31.62 17.11
N VAL A 51 -33.91 -30.90 16.12
CA VAL A 51 -34.62 -30.57 14.88
C VAL A 51 -34.88 -31.82 14.02
N GLN A 52 -33.92 -32.75 13.96
CA GLN A 52 -34.09 -34.03 13.26
C GLN A 52 -35.19 -34.90 13.89
N ASN A 53 -35.23 -35.00 15.22
CA ASN A 53 -36.36 -35.63 15.92
C ASN A 53 -37.70 -34.92 15.62
N TRP A 54 -37.73 -33.61 15.37
CA TRP A 54 -38.96 -32.90 14.98
C TRP A 54 -39.37 -33.13 13.52
N GLU A 55 -38.45 -33.43 12.61
CA GLU A 55 -38.77 -33.94 11.26
C GLU A 55 -39.50 -35.29 11.39
N GLU A 56 -38.93 -36.25 12.14
CA GLU A 56 -39.46 -37.61 12.29
C GLU A 56 -40.74 -37.71 13.15
N GLU A 57 -40.79 -37.07 14.32
CA GLU A 57 -41.88 -37.22 15.29
C GLU A 57 -43.01 -36.19 15.13
N ARG A 58 -42.74 -35.03 14.49
CA ARG A 58 -43.64 -33.86 14.52
C ARG A 58 -43.85 -33.17 13.16
N GLY A 59 -43.36 -33.77 12.07
CA GLY A 59 -43.59 -33.28 10.71
C GLY A 59 -43.09 -31.86 10.46
N LEU A 60 -41.89 -31.52 10.96
CA LEU A 60 -41.26 -30.23 10.65
C LEU A 60 -41.12 -30.06 9.11
N PRO A 61 -41.58 -28.94 8.51
CA PRO A 61 -41.52 -28.75 7.06
C PRO A 61 -40.07 -28.53 6.61
N VAL A 62 -39.49 -29.57 6.03
CA VAL A 62 -38.13 -29.56 5.47
C VAL A 62 -38.13 -30.31 4.14
N HIS A 63 -37.70 -29.64 3.08
CA HIS A 63 -37.74 -30.12 1.71
C HIS A 63 -36.39 -30.70 1.28
N ARG A 64 -36.42 -31.67 0.38
CA ARG A 64 -35.22 -32.33 -0.18
C ARG A 64 -35.32 -32.37 -1.70
N MET A 65 -34.31 -31.84 -2.40
CA MET A 65 -34.30 -31.89 -3.87
C MET A 65 -34.13 -33.34 -4.38
N PRO A 66 -34.84 -33.75 -5.45
CA PRO A 66 -34.70 -35.09 -6.01
C PRO A 66 -33.30 -35.30 -6.62
N GLY A 67 -32.61 -36.35 -6.18
CA GLY A 67 -31.28 -36.72 -6.64
C GLY A 67 -30.50 -37.53 -5.59
N ALA A 68 -29.51 -38.30 -6.01
CA ALA A 68 -28.83 -39.31 -5.18
C ALA A 68 -28.13 -38.77 -3.90
N LYS A 69 -27.95 -37.45 -3.77
CA LYS A 69 -27.55 -36.73 -2.55
C LYS A 69 -28.27 -35.39 -2.45
N GLY A 70 -29.61 -35.41 -2.48
CA GLY A 70 -30.45 -34.22 -2.44
C GLY A 70 -30.08 -33.24 -1.32
N ARG A 71 -29.83 -31.97 -1.68
CA ARG A 71 -29.63 -30.90 -0.68
C ARG A 71 -30.95 -30.61 0.03
N LEU A 72 -30.83 -30.42 1.34
CA LEU A 72 -31.88 -30.01 2.27
C LEU A 72 -32.18 -28.52 2.09
N TYR A 73 -33.44 -28.12 2.14
CA TYR A 73 -33.80 -26.70 2.33
C TYR A 73 -35.11 -26.54 3.10
N ALA A 74 -35.28 -25.40 3.78
CA ALA A 74 -36.51 -25.04 4.47
C ALA A 74 -36.79 -23.54 4.28
N TYR A 75 -38.06 -23.18 4.10
CA TYR A 75 -38.48 -21.78 4.03
C TYR A 75 -38.65 -21.21 5.44
N VAL A 76 -38.11 -20.01 5.67
CA VAL A 76 -38.21 -19.33 6.99
C VAL A 76 -39.68 -19.11 7.40
N ASP A 77 -40.55 -18.82 6.44
CA ASP A 77 -41.99 -18.58 6.68
C ASP A 77 -42.73 -19.87 7.10
N GLU A 78 -42.37 -21.03 6.53
CA GLU A 78 -42.94 -22.34 6.91
C GLU A 78 -42.51 -22.74 8.33
N LEU A 79 -41.23 -22.53 8.67
CA LEU A 79 -40.70 -22.80 10.01
C LEU A 79 -41.32 -21.88 11.07
N ALA A 80 -41.58 -20.61 10.72
CA ALA A 80 -42.29 -19.67 11.57
C ALA A 80 -43.76 -20.06 11.79
N ALA A 81 -44.45 -20.53 10.74
CA ALA A 81 -45.83 -21.02 10.83
C ALA A 81 -45.95 -22.29 11.68
N TRP A 82 -45.07 -23.29 11.47
CA TRP A 82 -45.03 -24.51 12.27
C TRP A 82 -44.78 -24.23 13.77
N ARG A 83 -43.95 -23.23 14.08
CA ARG A 83 -43.72 -22.79 15.47
C ARG A 83 -44.98 -22.25 16.15
N GLN A 84 -45.91 -21.67 15.39
CA GLN A 84 -47.17 -21.11 15.91
C GLN A 84 -48.24 -22.19 16.10
N THR A 85 -48.25 -23.25 15.27
CA THR A 85 -49.21 -24.37 15.41
C THR A 85 -48.78 -25.41 16.44
N GLY A 86 -47.47 -25.60 16.67
CA GLY A 86 -46.92 -26.65 17.52
C GLY A 86 -47.06 -26.51 19.05
N LEU A 87 -47.85 -25.54 19.56
CA LEU A 87 -47.97 -25.25 21.00
C LEU A 87 -49.32 -25.62 21.65
N THR A 88 -50.28 -26.15 20.89
CA THR A 88 -51.59 -26.58 21.42
C THR A 88 -51.79 -28.09 21.31
N GLY A 89 -51.42 -28.84 22.36
CA GLY A 89 -51.60 -30.30 22.45
C GLY A 89 -51.15 -30.91 23.78
N LYS A 90 -52.08 -31.05 24.73
CA LYS A 90 -51.99 -31.81 26.00
C LYS A 90 -53.20 -32.79 26.04
N PRO A 91 -53.28 -33.81 26.93
CA PRO A 91 -52.44 -34.07 28.11
C PRO A 91 -51.90 -35.51 28.26
N SER A 92 -51.11 -35.71 29.33
CA SER A 92 -50.77 -37.02 29.91
C SER A 92 -51.98 -37.71 30.53
N PRO A 93 -51.93 -39.05 30.66
CA PRO A 93 -52.51 -39.76 31.80
C PRO A 93 -51.45 -40.44 32.69
N GLU A 94 -51.92 -40.91 33.85
CA GLU A 94 -51.18 -41.44 35.00
C GLU A 94 -50.60 -42.87 34.83
N ALA A 95 -49.72 -43.23 35.77
CA ALA A 95 -49.31 -44.62 36.02
C ALA A 95 -50.41 -45.40 36.78
N PRO A 96 -50.35 -46.75 36.75
CA PRO A 96 -50.13 -47.44 38.02
C PRO A 96 -49.03 -48.52 37.96
N ALA A 97 -48.79 -49.19 39.08
CA ALA A 97 -47.54 -49.89 39.40
C ALA A 97 -47.51 -51.41 39.13
N SER A 98 -46.28 -51.95 39.19
CA SER A 98 -45.92 -53.32 39.60
C SER A 98 -46.08 -54.50 38.62
N ALA A 99 -44.96 -54.88 37.98
CA ALA A 99 -44.57 -56.28 37.73
C ALA A 99 -43.04 -56.40 37.57
N ALA A 100 -42.47 -57.58 37.85
CA ALA A 100 -41.02 -57.84 37.89
C ALA A 100 -40.36 -57.97 36.50
N PRO A 101 -39.03 -57.75 36.38
CA PRO A 101 -38.31 -57.88 35.11
C PRO A 101 -37.84 -59.32 34.82
N PRO A 102 -37.81 -59.76 33.55
CA PRO A 102 -36.99 -60.89 33.09
C PRO A 102 -35.56 -60.44 32.77
N ASP A 103 -34.64 -61.41 32.74
CA ASP A 103 -33.18 -61.19 32.77
C ASP A 103 -32.58 -60.43 31.57
N LEU A 104 -31.59 -59.57 31.87
CA LEU A 104 -30.66 -59.01 30.89
C LEU A 104 -29.30 -59.73 30.95
N PRO A 105 -28.66 -60.05 29.80
CA PRO A 105 -27.32 -60.60 29.80
C PRO A 105 -26.28 -59.66 30.41
N GLN A 106 -25.30 -60.25 31.10
CA GLN A 106 -24.31 -59.57 31.93
C GLN A 106 -23.61 -58.37 31.24
N ALA A 107 -23.57 -57.24 31.95
CA ALA A 107 -22.86 -56.05 31.52
C ALA A 107 -21.34 -56.28 31.47
N ARG A 108 -20.80 -56.42 30.27
CA ARG A 108 -19.34 -56.36 30.03
C ARG A 108 -18.83 -54.97 30.41
N ASP A 109 -17.73 -54.90 31.16
CA ASP A 109 -17.13 -53.66 31.72
C ASP A 109 -16.83 -52.60 30.63
N ARG A 110 -17.81 -51.71 30.37
CA ARG A 110 -17.70 -50.58 29.43
C ARG A 110 -17.09 -49.32 30.06
N SER A 111 -16.77 -49.35 31.35
CA SER A 111 -16.29 -48.16 32.09
C SER A 111 -14.95 -47.65 31.53
N LYS A 112 -14.02 -48.58 31.28
CA LYS A 112 -12.65 -48.25 30.85
C LYS A 112 -12.54 -47.77 29.41
N SER A 113 -13.42 -48.23 28.51
CA SER A 113 -13.39 -47.80 27.10
C SER A 113 -13.78 -46.34 26.92
N HIS A 114 -14.72 -45.82 27.73
CA HIS A 114 -15.09 -44.41 27.68
C HIS A 114 -13.97 -43.49 28.23
N MET A 115 -13.24 -43.92 29.27
CA MET A 115 -12.05 -43.19 29.75
C MET A 115 -10.93 -43.14 28.70
N ILE A 116 -10.63 -44.26 28.03
CA ILE A 116 -9.61 -44.30 26.96
C ILE A 116 -10.02 -43.38 25.80
N LEU A 117 -11.30 -43.39 25.40
CA LEU A 117 -11.80 -42.52 24.33
C LEU A 117 -11.72 -41.03 24.72
N ALA A 118 -12.08 -40.68 25.95
CA ALA A 118 -12.00 -39.31 26.47
C ALA A 118 -10.54 -38.83 26.56
N MET A 119 -9.62 -39.69 27.02
CA MET A 119 -8.19 -39.35 27.09
C MET A 119 -7.58 -39.18 25.69
N ALA A 120 -7.95 -40.03 24.72
CA ALA A 120 -7.56 -39.87 23.32
C ALA A 120 -8.12 -38.58 22.69
N ALA A 121 -9.37 -38.20 23.00
CA ALA A 121 -9.97 -36.94 22.57
C ALA A 121 -9.26 -35.72 23.19
N CYS A 122 -8.91 -35.76 24.48
CA CYS A 122 -8.13 -34.70 25.13
C CYS A 122 -6.72 -34.59 24.55
N LEU A 123 -6.04 -35.71 24.28
CA LEU A 123 -4.71 -35.73 23.67
C LEU A 123 -4.74 -35.22 22.21
N THR A 124 -5.76 -35.57 21.43
CA THR A 124 -5.92 -35.02 20.07
C THR A 124 -6.29 -33.55 20.07
N MET A 125 -7.15 -33.08 20.99
CA MET A 125 -7.43 -31.66 21.21
C MET A 125 -6.17 -30.88 21.61
N ALA A 126 -5.35 -31.43 22.53
CA ALA A 126 -4.07 -30.86 22.93
C ALA A 126 -3.09 -30.82 21.76
N ALA A 127 -2.96 -31.91 20.99
CA ALA A 127 -2.10 -31.97 19.80
C ALA A 127 -2.57 -31.01 18.69
N LEU A 128 -3.88 -30.85 18.49
CA LEU A 128 -4.46 -29.86 17.57
C LEU A 128 -4.20 -28.42 18.04
N GLY A 129 -4.31 -28.15 19.35
CA GLY A 129 -3.97 -26.86 19.94
C GLY A 129 -2.49 -26.52 19.79
N VAL A 130 -1.61 -27.45 20.12
CA VAL A 130 -0.15 -27.33 19.93
C VAL A 130 0.18 -27.15 18.45
N PHE A 131 -0.43 -27.91 17.55
CA PHE A 131 -0.26 -27.74 16.10
C PHE A 131 -0.73 -26.34 15.64
N TRP A 132 -1.87 -25.85 16.12
CA TRP A 132 -2.35 -24.50 15.79
C TRP A 132 -1.45 -23.38 16.32
N VAL A 133 -0.81 -23.56 17.47
CA VAL A 133 0.12 -22.59 18.07
C VAL A 133 1.49 -22.63 17.40
N LEU A 134 1.99 -23.82 17.05
CA LEU A 134 3.32 -24.03 16.45
C LEU A 134 3.31 -23.96 14.91
N ARG A 135 2.15 -23.92 14.26
CA ARG A 135 2.08 -23.78 12.80
C ARG A 135 2.75 -22.46 12.40
N PRO A 136 3.70 -22.48 11.43
CA PRO A 136 4.29 -21.26 10.89
C PRO A 136 3.19 -20.30 10.44
N ARG A 137 3.20 -19.07 10.96
CA ARG A 137 2.31 -18.03 10.45
C ARG A 137 2.84 -17.55 9.09
N PRO A 138 1.98 -17.39 8.07
CA PRO A 138 2.38 -16.76 6.82
C PRO A 138 3.06 -15.41 7.08
N ASN A 139 4.25 -15.23 6.53
CA ASN A 139 5.01 -13.98 6.67
C ASN A 139 4.70 -13.09 5.45
N PRO A 140 4.18 -11.86 5.62
CA PRO A 140 3.82 -11.01 4.49
C PRO A 140 4.93 -10.87 3.45
N ASN A 141 4.56 -11.03 2.18
CA ASN A 141 5.48 -10.87 1.05
C ASN A 141 4.83 -10.13 -0.13
N THR A 142 3.52 -10.29 -0.32
CA THR A 142 2.76 -9.58 -1.36
C THR A 142 1.35 -9.26 -0.87
N CYS A 143 0.73 -8.24 -1.44
CA CYS A 143 -0.65 -7.89 -1.15
C CYS A 143 -1.41 -7.41 -2.38
N ARG A 144 -2.72 -7.27 -2.23
CA ARG A 144 -3.66 -6.79 -3.26
C ARG A 144 -4.72 -5.91 -2.60
N LEU A 145 -5.31 -5.03 -3.41
CA LEU A 145 -6.46 -4.22 -3.02
C LEU A 145 -7.69 -4.74 -3.79
N GLU A 146 -8.63 -5.33 -3.05
CA GLU A 146 -9.86 -5.93 -3.58
C GLU A 146 -11.06 -5.09 -3.09
N GLY A 147 -11.44 -4.08 -3.89
CA GLY A 147 -12.43 -3.07 -3.47
C GLY A 147 -11.91 -2.27 -2.28
N GLN A 148 -12.47 -2.52 -1.08
CA GLN A 148 -12.03 -1.91 0.18
C GLN A 148 -11.08 -2.82 0.99
N ALA A 149 -10.82 -4.06 0.56
CA ALA A 149 -9.99 -4.98 1.31
C ALA A 149 -8.51 -4.89 0.91
N LEU A 150 -7.62 -4.68 1.87
CA LEU A 150 -6.21 -5.05 1.76
C LEU A 150 -6.11 -6.55 2.06
N VAL A 151 -5.66 -7.35 1.09
CA VAL A 151 -5.50 -8.80 1.20
C VAL A 151 -4.01 -9.15 1.07
N VAL A 152 -3.46 -9.85 2.06
CA VAL A 152 -2.01 -10.09 2.18
C VAL A 152 -1.72 -11.59 2.12
N TYR A 153 -0.62 -11.93 1.44
CA TYR A 153 -0.15 -13.28 1.20
C TYR A 153 1.35 -13.40 1.51
N ASP A 154 1.79 -14.62 1.80
CA ASP A 154 3.21 -14.95 1.91
C ASP A 154 3.88 -15.19 0.54
N GLU A 155 5.15 -15.60 0.58
CA GLU A 155 5.97 -15.86 -0.61
C GLU A 155 5.46 -17.04 -1.44
N GLN A 156 4.78 -18.01 -0.80
CA GLN A 156 4.17 -19.17 -1.46
C GLN A 156 2.75 -18.86 -1.96
N GLY A 157 2.26 -17.62 -1.77
CA GLY A 157 0.92 -17.19 -2.15
C GLY A 157 -0.18 -17.68 -1.20
N VAL A 158 0.17 -18.18 -0.01
CA VAL A 158 -0.81 -18.56 1.02
C VAL A 158 -1.37 -17.28 1.65
N PHE A 159 -2.68 -17.24 1.84
CA PHE A 159 -3.37 -16.16 2.52
C PHE A 159 -2.81 -15.97 3.95
N ALA A 160 -2.31 -14.77 4.25
CA ALA A 160 -1.86 -14.39 5.57
C ALA A 160 -3.02 -13.78 6.38
N TRP A 161 -3.58 -12.67 5.88
CA TRP A 161 -4.64 -11.93 6.54
C TRP A 161 -5.33 -10.94 5.58
N ARG A 162 -6.45 -10.38 6.04
CA ARG A 162 -7.17 -9.30 5.35
C ARG A 162 -7.52 -8.17 6.30
N TYR A 163 -7.55 -6.94 5.80
CA TYR A 163 -7.99 -5.76 6.51
C TYR A 163 -8.99 -4.97 5.66
N ILE A 164 -10.07 -4.46 6.26
CA ILE A 164 -11.07 -3.64 5.56
C ILE A 164 -10.75 -2.17 5.79
N LEU A 165 -10.42 -1.47 4.72
CA LEU A 165 -10.11 -0.03 4.70
C LEU A 165 -11.39 0.80 4.87
N PRO A 166 -11.31 2.05 5.36
CA PRO A 166 -12.49 2.88 5.62
C PRO A 166 -13.25 3.30 4.35
N SER A 167 -12.57 3.29 3.20
CA SER A 167 -13.16 3.44 1.87
C SER A 167 -12.36 2.62 0.87
N ALA A 168 -12.86 2.52 -0.37
CA ALA A 168 -12.02 2.00 -1.46
C ALA A 168 -10.87 3.00 -1.68
N PRO A 169 -9.60 2.57 -1.66
CA PRO A 169 -8.49 3.44 -2.02
C PRO A 169 -8.54 3.75 -3.52
N LEU A 170 -8.12 4.95 -3.90
CA LEU A 170 -7.78 5.25 -5.28
C LEU A 170 -6.60 4.36 -5.70
N GLN A 171 -6.88 3.34 -6.50
CA GLN A 171 -5.85 2.46 -7.04
C GLN A 171 -5.03 3.20 -8.09
N VAL A 172 -3.95 3.85 -7.64
CA VAL A 172 -2.89 4.27 -8.53
C VAL A 172 -2.05 3.04 -8.85
N ASP A 173 -2.39 2.39 -9.96
CA ASP A 173 -1.64 1.27 -10.50
C ASP A 173 -0.19 1.73 -10.79
N ALA A 174 0.78 1.23 -10.03
CA ALA A 174 2.19 1.56 -10.23
C ALA A 174 2.74 1.09 -11.59
N ARG A 175 2.01 0.24 -12.32
CA ARG A 175 2.31 -0.08 -13.74
C ARG A 175 1.93 1.07 -14.68
N ARG A 176 1.01 1.96 -14.26
CA ARG A 176 0.53 3.13 -15.02
C ARG A 176 1.22 4.42 -14.60
N ASP A 177 1.49 4.61 -13.31
CA ASP A 177 2.45 5.62 -12.83
C ASP A 177 3.51 4.96 -11.93
N PRO A 178 4.70 4.59 -12.48
CA PRO A 178 5.80 4.03 -11.70
C PRO A 178 6.42 5.05 -10.73
N SER A 179 5.91 6.29 -10.75
CA SER A 179 6.32 7.35 -9.86
C SER A 179 5.59 7.30 -8.51
N PHE A 180 4.73 6.31 -8.23
CA PHE A 180 4.18 6.02 -6.89
C PHE A 180 4.59 4.64 -6.38
N ASP A 181 4.81 4.53 -5.07
CA ASP A 181 4.97 3.23 -4.42
C ASP A 181 3.58 2.74 -3.97
N SER A 182 3.14 1.56 -4.40
CA SER A 182 1.81 1.02 -4.02
C SER A 182 1.74 0.59 -2.56
N TRP A 183 2.84 0.04 -2.03
CA TRP A 183 3.02 -0.43 -0.66
C TRP A 183 4.49 -0.82 -0.45
N LEU A 184 4.91 -0.97 0.80
CA LEU A 184 6.21 -1.51 1.18
C LEU A 184 6.00 -2.64 2.20
N ILE A 185 6.53 -3.84 1.90
CA ILE A 185 6.44 -5.01 2.77
C ILE A 185 7.86 -5.41 3.18
N ALA A 186 8.21 -5.19 4.44
CA ALA A 186 9.58 -5.35 4.93
C ALA A 186 9.61 -5.53 6.45
N ASP A 187 10.70 -6.11 6.95
CA ASP A 187 10.97 -6.26 8.38
C ASP A 187 11.44 -4.93 8.98
N VAL A 188 10.61 -4.28 9.80
CA VAL A 188 10.85 -2.91 10.27
C VAL A 188 11.56 -2.87 11.64
N ASP A 189 11.21 -3.77 12.56
CA ASP A 189 11.87 -3.91 13.88
C ASP A 189 13.00 -4.97 13.90
N GLY A 190 13.18 -5.70 12.81
CA GLY A 190 14.15 -6.76 12.66
C GLY A 190 13.72 -8.09 13.30
N ASP A 191 12.45 -8.29 13.70
CA ASP A 191 12.01 -9.54 14.38
C ASP A 191 12.03 -10.78 13.45
N GLY A 192 12.27 -10.59 12.15
CA GLY A 192 12.30 -11.64 11.12
C GLY A 192 10.96 -11.80 10.40
N ARG A 193 9.91 -11.11 10.84
CA ARG A 193 8.64 -10.98 10.14
C ARG A 193 8.58 -9.66 9.38
N ARG A 194 7.54 -9.46 8.56
CA ARG A 194 7.43 -8.29 7.71
C ARG A 194 6.12 -7.54 7.94
N GLU A 195 6.25 -6.26 8.26
CA GLU A 195 5.15 -5.31 8.35
C GLU A 195 4.69 -4.93 6.94
N VAL A 196 3.48 -4.37 6.87
CA VAL A 196 2.92 -3.83 5.63
C VAL A 196 2.69 -2.34 5.82
N LEU A 197 3.42 -1.52 5.06
CA LEU A 197 3.18 -0.10 4.90
C LEU A 197 2.31 0.14 3.66
N LEU A 198 1.19 0.83 3.84
CA LEU A 198 0.25 1.16 2.76
C LEU A 198 0.02 2.68 2.71
N PRO A 199 0.51 3.39 1.69
CA PRO A 199 -0.03 4.67 1.27
C PRO A 199 -1.52 4.52 0.94
N PHE A 200 -2.36 5.31 1.60
CA PHE A 200 -3.81 5.28 1.44
C PHE A 200 -4.32 6.65 1.01
N ARG A 201 -4.95 6.70 -0.15
CA ARG A 201 -5.67 7.86 -0.68
C ARG A 201 -7.12 7.45 -0.90
N SER A 202 -8.06 8.13 -0.24
CA SER A 202 -9.49 7.82 -0.34
C SER A 202 -10.15 8.39 -1.61
N ASP A 203 -9.72 9.57 -2.06
CA ASP A 203 -10.35 10.31 -3.16
C ASP A 203 -9.34 11.26 -3.83
N PRO A 204 -9.18 11.28 -5.17
CA PRO A 204 -8.32 12.22 -5.89
C PRO A 204 -8.74 13.70 -5.76
N GLU A 205 -10.04 13.98 -5.66
CA GLU A 205 -10.61 15.34 -5.55
C GLU A 205 -10.58 15.85 -4.10
N SER A 206 -10.33 14.97 -3.13
CA SER A 206 -10.25 15.34 -1.71
C SER A 206 -9.06 16.27 -1.43
N ALA A 207 -9.35 17.40 -0.77
CA ALA A 207 -8.36 18.35 -0.28
C ALA A 207 -7.59 17.87 0.97
N VAL A 208 -7.70 16.59 1.33
CA VAL A 208 -7.02 15.97 2.48
C VAL A 208 -5.70 15.30 2.06
N ASP A 209 -4.72 15.35 2.96
CA ASP A 209 -3.43 14.68 2.82
C ASP A 209 -3.57 13.15 2.80
N ASP A 210 -2.78 12.47 1.97
CA ASP A 210 -2.67 11.01 1.97
C ASP A 210 -2.29 10.49 3.37
N GLU A 211 -2.85 9.33 3.74
CA GLU A 211 -2.48 8.60 4.95
C GLU A 211 -1.39 7.56 4.65
N LEU A 212 -0.55 7.25 5.63
CA LEU A 212 0.28 6.04 5.65
C LEU A 212 -0.22 5.15 6.79
N TYR A 213 -0.55 3.91 6.47
CA TYR A 213 -0.92 2.87 7.43
C TYR A 213 0.29 1.95 7.65
N LEU A 214 0.57 1.56 8.90
CA LEU A 214 1.49 0.47 9.24
C LEU A 214 0.71 -0.69 9.89
N PHE A 215 0.78 -1.87 9.30
CA PHE A 215 0.23 -3.11 9.86
C PHE A 215 1.37 -4.03 10.31
N SER A 216 1.19 -4.72 11.44
CA SER A 216 2.09 -5.80 11.84
C SER A 216 2.02 -6.97 10.87
N ALA A 217 3.01 -7.87 10.95
CA ALA A 217 3.00 -9.11 10.18
C ALA A 217 1.75 -10.02 10.38
N ASP A 218 0.98 -9.82 11.47
CA ASP A 218 -0.30 -10.52 11.74
C ASP A 218 -1.55 -9.71 11.32
N GLY A 219 -1.40 -8.56 10.64
CA GLY A 219 -2.51 -7.76 10.13
C GLY A 219 -3.16 -6.82 11.14
N LYS A 220 -2.56 -6.65 12.33
CA LYS A 220 -3.00 -5.64 13.30
C LYS A 220 -2.53 -4.26 12.82
N LEU A 221 -3.44 -3.30 12.69
CA LEU A 221 -3.08 -1.89 12.51
C LEU A 221 -2.27 -1.43 13.74
N LEU A 222 -1.02 -1.02 13.52
CA LEU A 222 -0.14 -0.47 14.56
C LEU A 222 -0.40 1.03 14.71
N TRP A 223 -0.39 1.76 13.61
CA TRP A 223 -0.78 3.16 13.52
C TRP A 223 -1.15 3.56 12.09
N LYS A 224 -1.80 4.72 11.96
CA LYS A 224 -1.92 5.45 10.70
C LYS A 224 -1.62 6.93 10.92
N ARG A 225 -1.09 7.62 9.91
CA ARG A 225 -0.64 9.02 10.01
C ARG A 225 -0.83 9.78 8.69
N HIS A 226 -1.24 11.05 8.78
CA HIS A 226 -1.22 11.98 7.64
C HIS A 226 0.15 12.65 7.48
N PHE A 227 0.53 12.93 6.23
CA PHE A 227 1.78 13.61 5.89
C PHE A 227 1.51 14.91 5.17
N GLY A 228 1.18 15.94 5.94
CA GLY A 228 1.03 17.30 5.46
C GLY A 228 1.02 18.24 6.65
N LYS A 229 2.00 19.13 6.72
CA LYS A 229 2.03 20.22 7.71
C LYS A 229 2.13 21.54 6.96
N PRO A 230 1.45 22.62 7.41
CA PRO A 230 1.57 23.91 6.77
C PRO A 230 3.03 24.36 6.72
N VAL A 231 3.43 24.95 5.60
CA VAL A 231 4.79 25.46 5.38
C VAL A 231 4.71 26.87 4.80
N VAL A 232 5.59 27.76 5.22
CA VAL A 232 5.63 29.13 4.67
C VAL A 232 6.62 29.17 3.52
N ARG A 233 6.14 29.58 2.34
CA ARG A 233 6.93 29.82 1.12
C ARG A 233 6.53 31.18 0.58
N ASN A 234 7.49 32.06 0.29
CA ASN A 234 7.24 33.49 -0.01
C ASN A 234 6.20 34.17 0.91
N GLY A 235 6.31 34.00 2.23
CA GLY A 235 5.36 34.56 3.20
C GLY A 235 3.93 33.99 3.16
N VAL A 236 3.61 33.12 2.20
CA VAL A 236 2.31 32.44 2.08
C VAL A 236 2.38 31.07 2.75
N SER A 237 1.40 30.77 3.61
CA SER A 237 1.24 29.43 4.17
C SER A 237 0.67 28.49 3.11
N GLN A 238 1.51 27.64 2.54
CA GLN A 238 1.09 26.50 1.73
C GLN A 238 0.60 25.39 2.66
N LYS A 239 -0.63 24.93 2.43
CA LYS A 239 -1.28 23.81 3.14
C LYS A 239 -1.46 22.66 2.16
N GLY A 240 -1.84 21.49 2.64
CA GLY A 240 -2.16 20.34 1.79
C GLY A 240 -3.25 20.60 0.72
N PRO A 241 -3.52 19.62 -0.15
CA PRO A 241 -3.15 18.23 0.06
C PRO A 241 -1.72 17.88 -0.35
N PHE A 242 -1.07 17.12 0.52
CA PHE A 242 0.17 16.38 0.30
C PHE A 242 -0.12 14.92 -0.02
N THR A 243 0.82 14.30 -0.72
CA THR A 243 0.67 12.98 -1.30
C THR A 243 1.93 12.15 -1.07
N VAL A 244 1.77 10.99 -0.44
CA VAL A 244 2.89 10.06 -0.17
C VAL A 244 3.36 9.50 -1.51
N ARG A 245 4.57 9.89 -1.93
CA ARG A 245 5.13 9.64 -3.26
C ARG A 245 6.14 8.50 -3.24
N ARG A 246 7.07 8.51 -2.26
CA ARG A 246 8.04 7.43 -2.01
C ARG A 246 8.04 6.97 -0.55
N LEU A 247 8.34 5.70 -0.35
CA LEU A 247 8.67 5.07 0.92
C LEU A 247 9.98 4.29 0.80
N ALA A 248 10.77 4.26 1.87
CA ALA A 248 11.86 3.29 1.99
C ALA A 248 12.14 2.95 3.46
N LEU A 249 12.74 1.79 3.69
CA LEU A 249 13.46 1.54 4.94
C LEU A 249 14.87 2.07 4.85
N VAL A 250 15.32 2.74 5.90
CA VAL A 250 16.68 3.26 6.07
C VAL A 250 17.32 2.54 7.24
N PRO A 251 18.27 1.61 7.00
CA PRO A 251 19.05 1.00 8.06
C PRO A 251 19.86 2.06 8.80
N ILE A 252 19.81 2.06 10.13
CA ILE A 252 20.62 2.95 10.98
C ILE A 252 21.73 2.14 11.63
N LYS A 253 22.96 2.63 11.54
CA LYS A 253 24.14 1.95 12.08
C LYS A 253 23.96 1.62 13.56
N GLY A 254 24.25 0.38 13.92
CA GLY A 254 24.15 -0.10 15.32
C GLY A 254 22.72 -0.26 15.85
N ARG A 255 21.69 -0.15 15.01
CA ARG A 255 20.29 -0.46 15.36
C ARG A 255 19.82 -1.71 14.61
N LYS A 256 18.97 -2.48 15.28
CA LYS A 256 18.25 -3.62 14.69
C LYS A 256 17.06 -3.14 13.84
N GLU A 257 16.31 -2.20 14.41
CA GLU A 257 15.21 -1.50 13.74
C GLU A 257 15.72 -0.62 12.59
N SER A 258 15.01 -0.65 11.46
CA SER A 258 15.14 0.38 10.44
C SER A 258 14.41 1.66 10.84
N ARG A 259 14.57 2.72 10.04
CA ARG A 259 13.71 3.90 10.07
C ARG A 259 12.89 3.98 8.78
N ILE A 260 11.65 4.47 8.88
CA ILE A 260 10.76 4.61 7.73
C ILE A 260 10.98 6.00 7.15
N LEU A 261 11.48 6.09 5.93
CA LEU A 261 11.54 7.33 5.18
C LEU A 261 10.25 7.51 4.38
N VAL A 262 9.61 8.67 4.54
CA VAL A 262 8.42 9.08 3.80
C VAL A 262 8.73 10.34 3.01
N VAL A 263 8.43 10.34 1.72
CA VAL A 263 8.52 11.51 0.84
C VAL A 263 7.12 11.89 0.42
N ALA A 264 6.63 13.02 0.92
CA ALA A 264 5.29 13.52 0.66
C ALA A 264 5.35 14.80 -0.19
N ASN A 265 5.02 14.69 -1.49
CA ASN A 265 4.98 15.82 -2.40
C ASN A 265 3.65 16.57 -2.22
N HIS A 266 3.66 17.90 -2.22
CA HIS A 266 2.42 18.68 -2.32
C HIS A 266 1.77 18.43 -3.70
N ARG A 267 0.44 18.27 -3.74
CA ARG A 267 -0.28 17.88 -4.98
C ARG A 267 -0.28 18.94 -6.09
N LEU A 268 -0.41 20.23 -5.73
CA LEU A 268 -0.52 21.36 -6.67
C LEU A 268 0.67 22.36 -6.69
N HIS A 269 1.55 22.30 -5.70
CA HIS A 269 2.65 23.26 -5.50
C HIS A 269 3.98 22.53 -5.29
N SER A 270 5.09 23.26 -5.27
CA SER A 270 6.43 22.68 -5.26
C SER A 270 6.95 22.07 -3.94
N PRO A 271 6.46 22.33 -2.71
CA PRO A 271 7.14 21.81 -1.53
C PRO A 271 6.97 20.29 -1.40
N THR A 272 8.06 19.60 -1.06
CA THR A 272 8.04 18.19 -0.67
C THR A 272 8.51 18.07 0.77
N LEU A 273 7.75 17.39 1.61
CA LEU A 273 8.15 17.02 2.97
C LEU A 273 8.86 15.67 2.94
N ILE A 274 10.09 15.62 3.45
CA ILE A 274 10.84 14.40 3.69
C ILE A 274 10.83 14.16 5.20
N SER A 275 10.23 13.06 5.66
CA SER A 275 10.15 12.68 7.08
C SER A 275 10.83 11.33 7.30
N LEU A 276 11.71 11.25 8.30
CA LEU A 276 12.25 9.98 8.80
C LEU A 276 11.56 9.64 10.12
N LEU A 277 10.96 8.45 10.21
CA LEU A 277 10.15 8.00 11.33
C LEU A 277 10.77 6.81 12.05
N ASP A 278 10.48 6.68 13.35
CA ASP A 278 10.62 5.41 14.06
C ASP A 278 9.45 4.45 13.76
N ILE A 279 9.54 3.21 14.26
CA ILE A 279 8.49 2.21 14.08
C ILE A 279 7.17 2.55 14.80
N SER A 280 7.19 3.44 15.80
CA SER A 280 5.99 3.96 16.44
C SER A 280 5.33 5.10 15.63
N GLY A 281 5.91 5.50 14.50
CA GLY A 281 5.40 6.54 13.62
C GLY A 281 5.80 7.97 14.03
N ASN A 282 6.64 8.13 15.05
CA ASN A 282 7.08 9.46 15.48
C ASN A 282 8.12 10.02 14.51
N THR A 283 8.03 11.31 14.21
CA THR A 283 9.08 12.02 13.47
C THR A 283 10.39 12.01 14.27
N GLN A 284 11.45 11.50 13.65
CA GLN A 284 12.83 11.60 14.13
C GLN A 284 13.58 12.74 13.43
N ARG A 285 13.35 12.93 12.11
CA ARG A 285 13.93 14.02 11.31
C ARG A 285 12.98 14.50 10.22
N GLU A 286 13.07 15.77 9.86
CA GLU A 286 12.32 16.38 8.77
C GLU A 286 13.21 17.32 7.94
N TYR A 287 13.02 17.29 6.63
CA TYR A 287 13.64 18.19 5.66
C TYR A 287 12.60 18.59 4.61
N TRP A 288 12.59 19.87 4.25
CA TRP A 288 11.75 20.39 3.19
C TRP A 288 12.54 20.58 1.90
N HIS A 289 11.97 20.17 0.76
CA HIS A 289 12.56 20.41 -0.55
C HIS A 289 11.68 21.34 -1.38
N ALA A 290 12.27 22.38 -1.97
CA ALA A 290 11.61 23.33 -2.88
C ALA A 290 11.49 22.75 -4.31
N GLY A 291 10.74 21.66 -4.41
CA GLY A 291 10.39 21.00 -5.66
C GLY A 291 10.08 19.52 -5.46
N HIS A 292 9.42 18.93 -6.46
CA HIS A 292 8.93 17.56 -6.38
C HIS A 292 10.07 16.55 -6.46
N ILE A 293 10.09 15.61 -5.52
CA ILE A 293 10.93 14.43 -5.60
C ILE A 293 10.25 13.38 -6.48
N THR A 294 11.02 12.82 -7.41
CA THR A 294 10.58 11.91 -8.47
C THR A 294 11.21 10.52 -8.34
N CYS A 295 12.39 10.39 -7.73
CA CYS A 295 13.01 9.10 -7.43
C CYS A 295 13.80 9.13 -6.11
N LEU A 296 13.99 7.94 -5.53
CA LEU A 296 14.62 7.70 -4.23
C LEU A 296 15.53 6.47 -4.36
N MET A 297 16.70 6.51 -3.72
CA MET A 297 17.55 5.35 -3.52
C MET A 297 18.18 5.42 -2.12
N ILE A 298 18.17 4.29 -1.40
CA ILE A 298 18.90 4.13 -0.14
C ILE A 298 20.15 3.31 -0.43
N GLU A 299 21.30 3.75 0.07
CA GLU A 299 22.54 3.00 -0.01
C GLU A 299 23.19 2.87 1.36
N THR A 300 23.46 1.65 1.79
CA THR A 300 24.22 1.38 3.02
C THR A 300 25.63 0.95 2.65
N GLN A 301 26.63 1.72 3.09
CA GLN A 301 28.04 1.44 2.85
C GLN A 301 28.47 0.17 3.59
N LYS A 302 29.06 -0.79 2.85
CA LYS A 302 29.52 -2.06 3.45
C LYS A 302 30.71 -1.90 4.41
N SER A 303 31.50 -0.85 4.24
CA SER A 303 32.73 -0.59 5.00
C SER A 303 32.47 -0.12 6.43
N ASP A 304 31.44 0.70 6.64
CA ASP A 304 31.14 1.27 7.96
C ASP A 304 29.68 1.09 8.40
N GLY A 305 28.79 0.54 7.56
CA GLY A 305 27.38 0.33 7.86
C GLY A 305 26.53 1.60 7.88
N ARG A 306 27.04 2.76 7.43
CA ARG A 306 26.26 3.99 7.34
C ARG A 306 25.41 4.03 6.08
N SER A 307 24.18 4.51 6.23
CA SER A 307 23.26 4.71 5.10
C SER A 307 23.31 6.15 4.59
N ALA A 308 23.09 6.34 3.29
CA ALA A 308 22.82 7.62 2.65
C ALA A 308 21.49 7.54 1.90
N ILE A 309 20.73 8.63 1.94
CA ILE A 309 19.46 8.79 1.22
C ILE A 309 19.74 9.65 -0.01
N TYR A 310 19.50 9.13 -1.21
CA TYR A 310 19.60 9.89 -2.46
C TYR A 310 18.19 10.20 -2.98
N LEU A 311 17.90 11.47 -3.21
CA LEU A 311 16.62 12.00 -3.69
C LEU A 311 16.85 12.70 -5.02
N GLY A 312 16.26 12.17 -6.09
CA GLY A 312 16.23 12.83 -7.39
C GLY A 312 14.92 13.57 -7.56
N GLY A 313 14.98 14.83 -8.02
CA GLY A 313 13.80 15.68 -8.16
C GLY A 313 13.94 16.80 -9.17
N ILE A 314 13.15 17.84 -8.93
CA ILE A 314 13.22 19.17 -9.52
C ILE A 314 13.61 20.13 -8.39
N ALA A 315 14.56 21.04 -8.63
CA ALA A 315 14.71 22.25 -7.81
C ALA A 315 14.01 23.41 -8.52
N ASN A 316 12.83 23.82 -8.00
CA ASN A 316 11.94 24.74 -8.70
C ASN A 316 12.57 26.13 -8.90
N GLY A 317 13.33 26.64 -7.91
CA GLY A 317 14.03 27.94 -8.00
C GLY A 317 15.12 28.01 -9.07
N TYR A 318 15.52 26.85 -9.61
CA TYR A 318 16.46 26.74 -10.72
C TYR A 318 15.81 26.20 -12.00
N ARG A 319 14.54 25.76 -11.93
CA ARG A 319 13.78 25.11 -13.01
C ARG A 319 14.55 23.95 -13.66
N ALA A 320 15.29 23.20 -12.83
CA ALA A 320 16.25 22.20 -13.26
C ALA A 320 16.16 20.91 -12.41
N ALA A 321 16.62 19.80 -12.99
CA ALA A 321 16.79 18.53 -12.31
C ALA A 321 17.82 18.65 -11.19
N ASP A 322 17.53 18.04 -10.04
CA ASP A 322 18.44 18.01 -8.90
C ASP A 322 18.68 16.60 -8.36
N LEU A 323 19.81 16.46 -7.66
CA LEU A 323 20.11 15.35 -6.77
C LEU A 323 20.44 15.91 -5.40
N THR A 324 19.58 15.65 -4.43
CA THR A 324 19.79 15.94 -3.02
C THR A 324 20.18 14.66 -2.28
N VAL A 325 21.24 14.69 -1.47
CA VAL A 325 21.69 13.56 -0.65
C VAL A 325 21.59 13.93 0.82
N LEU A 326 20.97 13.08 1.62
CA LEU A 326 20.76 13.29 3.06
C LEU A 326 21.45 12.20 3.87
N ASP A 327 22.04 12.62 5.00
CA ASP A 327 22.57 11.73 6.03
C ASP A 327 21.44 11.45 7.06
N PRO A 328 20.95 10.20 7.19
CA PRO A 328 19.80 9.88 8.04
C PRO A 328 20.07 10.08 9.53
N GLU A 329 21.34 10.20 9.94
CA GLU A 329 21.70 10.49 11.32
C GLU A 329 21.79 12.01 11.59
N LYS A 330 21.78 12.87 10.56
CA LYS A 330 22.06 14.31 10.69
C LYS A 330 21.03 15.28 10.07
N PHE A 331 20.29 14.89 9.02
CA PHE A 331 19.56 15.86 8.18
C PHE A 331 18.49 16.69 8.90
N SER A 332 18.31 17.93 8.46
CA SER A 332 17.28 18.86 8.96
C SER A 332 17.06 20.05 8.01
N GLY A 333 16.01 20.83 8.27
CA GLY A 333 15.85 22.18 7.71
C GLY A 333 15.07 22.22 6.39
N ALA A 334 15.52 23.03 5.45
CA ALA A 334 14.91 23.20 4.13
C ALA A 334 15.97 23.44 3.06
N SER A 335 15.67 23.08 1.81
CA SER A 335 16.58 23.28 0.68
C SER A 335 16.87 24.77 0.46
N VAL A 336 18.16 25.11 0.25
CA VAL A 336 18.57 26.50 0.03
C VAL A 336 18.35 26.87 -1.44
N GLU A 337 17.37 27.74 -1.69
CA GLU A 337 17.07 28.28 -3.02
C GLU A 337 17.64 29.69 -3.19
N SER A 338 18.26 29.97 -4.35
CA SER A 338 18.71 31.33 -4.66
C SER A 338 17.53 32.29 -4.86
N ASP A 339 16.46 31.81 -5.49
CA ASP A 339 15.22 32.55 -5.69
C ASP A 339 14.44 32.70 -4.37
N PRO A 340 14.22 33.92 -3.85
CA PRO A 340 13.42 34.15 -2.65
C PRO A 340 12.00 33.59 -2.73
N GLU A 341 11.41 33.54 -3.93
CA GLU A 341 10.04 33.05 -4.15
C GLU A 341 9.89 31.56 -3.84
N GLU A 342 10.95 30.77 -4.00
CA GLU A 342 10.97 29.31 -3.78
C GLU A 342 11.57 28.92 -2.41
N ARG A 343 12.08 29.89 -1.62
CA ARG A 343 12.59 29.62 -0.28
C ARG A 343 11.47 29.18 0.66
N ILE A 344 11.72 28.03 1.29
CA ILE A 344 10.88 27.48 2.36
C ILE A 344 11.44 27.94 3.71
N VAL A 345 10.56 28.46 4.57
CA VAL A 345 10.90 28.79 5.96
C VAL A 345 10.94 27.50 6.80
N SER A 346 12.00 27.34 7.59
CA SER A 346 12.17 26.23 8.53
C SER A 346 12.83 26.73 9.81
N ASP A 347 12.37 26.23 10.96
CA ASP A 347 12.91 26.56 12.29
C ASP A 347 14.25 25.85 12.57
N LEU A 348 14.63 24.89 11.71
CA LEU A 348 15.88 24.15 11.80
C LEU A 348 16.86 24.58 10.69
N PRO A 349 18.16 24.65 10.97
CA PRO A 349 19.17 24.91 9.94
C PRO A 349 19.18 23.78 8.90
N THR A 350 19.48 24.15 7.65
CA THR A 350 19.67 23.19 6.56
C THR A 350 20.88 22.30 6.83
N VAL A 351 20.66 20.99 6.83
CA VAL A 351 21.72 19.97 6.90
C VAL A 351 21.49 18.98 5.77
N GLU A 352 22.18 19.22 4.65
CA GLU A 352 22.26 18.35 3.48
C GLU A 352 23.63 17.65 3.48
N LYS A 353 23.71 16.41 2.98
CA LYS A 353 25.00 15.72 2.76
C LYS A 353 25.64 16.18 1.46
N ALA A 354 24.85 16.37 0.41
CA ALA A 354 25.26 17.00 -0.85
C ALA A 354 24.02 17.46 -1.63
N ARG A 355 24.17 18.42 -2.54
CA ARG A 355 23.10 18.82 -3.47
C ARG A 355 23.66 19.35 -4.79
N LEU A 356 23.16 18.84 -5.91
CA LEU A 356 23.62 19.14 -7.26
C LEU A 356 22.45 19.52 -8.16
N LEU A 357 22.70 20.44 -9.11
CA LEU A 357 21.81 20.75 -10.22
C LEU A 357 22.42 20.26 -11.53
N PHE A 358 21.63 19.58 -12.35
CA PHE A 358 22.03 19.17 -13.69
C PHE A 358 21.67 20.26 -14.72
N PRO A 359 22.53 20.53 -15.71
CA PRO A 359 22.20 21.45 -16.78
C PRO A 359 21.05 20.91 -17.63
N ARG A 360 20.32 21.84 -18.26
CA ARG A 360 19.25 21.55 -19.21
C ARG A 360 19.81 21.52 -20.62
N SER A 361 19.42 20.54 -21.41
CA SER A 361 19.73 20.54 -22.85
C SER A 361 19.05 21.68 -23.60
N SER A 362 19.61 22.07 -24.74
CA SER A 362 18.98 23.03 -25.67
C SER A 362 17.60 22.56 -26.14
N LEU A 363 17.42 21.24 -26.34
CA LEU A 363 16.12 20.61 -26.52
C LEU A 363 15.15 20.94 -25.38
N ASN A 364 15.54 20.66 -24.13
CA ASN A 364 14.69 20.87 -22.97
C ASN A 364 14.37 22.37 -22.75
N LEU A 365 15.33 23.25 -23.01
CA LEU A 365 15.14 24.70 -22.93
C LEU A 365 14.13 25.23 -23.96
N ALA A 366 14.10 24.67 -25.16
CA ALA A 366 13.18 25.08 -26.23
C ALA A 366 11.75 24.54 -26.05
N THR A 367 11.59 23.36 -25.42
CA THR A 367 10.34 22.59 -25.46
C THR A 367 9.63 22.42 -24.12
N ASN A 368 10.34 22.56 -22.99
CA ASN A 368 9.83 22.17 -21.68
C ASN A 368 10.07 23.27 -20.61
N PRO A 369 9.26 23.33 -19.54
CA PRO A 369 9.45 24.32 -18.47
C PRO A 369 10.63 23.98 -17.53
N TYR A 370 11.03 22.71 -17.45
CA TYR A 370 12.09 22.14 -16.60
C TYR A 370 12.56 20.78 -17.17
N ASN A 371 13.75 20.31 -16.77
CA ASN A 371 14.11 18.88 -16.72
C ASN A 371 13.96 18.36 -15.27
N PHE A 372 13.97 17.05 -15.07
CA PHE A 372 13.94 16.44 -13.73
C PHE A 372 14.74 15.15 -13.64
N THR A 373 15.17 14.76 -12.44
CA THR A 373 15.88 13.49 -12.22
C THR A 373 14.87 12.34 -12.21
N GLU A 374 14.81 11.55 -13.28
CA GLU A 374 13.84 10.46 -13.45
C GLU A 374 14.31 9.13 -12.87
N LYS A 375 15.62 8.94 -12.67
CA LYS A 375 16.18 7.63 -12.27
C LYS A 375 17.45 7.75 -11.42
N LEU A 376 17.53 6.89 -10.41
CA LEU A 376 18.74 6.59 -9.64
C LEU A 376 18.96 5.07 -9.66
N MET A 377 20.19 4.61 -9.88
CA MET A 377 20.58 3.20 -9.74
C MET A 377 22.10 3.04 -9.62
N ARG A 378 22.58 1.94 -9.03
CA ARG A 378 23.98 1.52 -9.16
C ARG A 378 24.23 0.81 -10.49
N VAL A 379 25.37 1.11 -11.13
CA VAL A 379 25.88 0.41 -12.32
C VAL A 379 27.36 0.13 -12.09
N GLY A 380 27.68 -1.10 -11.68
CA GLY A 380 28.99 -1.39 -11.09
C GLY A 380 29.22 -0.52 -9.85
N ASP A 381 30.41 0.05 -9.74
CA ASP A 381 30.78 0.95 -8.63
C ASP A 381 30.24 2.38 -8.80
N SER A 382 29.70 2.75 -9.97
CA SER A 382 29.18 4.09 -10.25
C SER A 382 27.70 4.25 -9.87
N LEU A 383 27.33 5.42 -9.36
CA LEU A 383 25.94 5.87 -9.23
C LEU A 383 25.51 6.46 -10.57
N LEU A 384 24.51 5.85 -11.20
CA LEU A 384 23.83 6.39 -12.38
C LEU A 384 22.70 7.31 -11.94
N VAL A 385 22.72 8.54 -12.43
CA VAL A 385 21.63 9.51 -12.35
C VAL A 385 21.11 9.79 -13.75
N GLY A 386 19.82 9.57 -13.97
CA GLY A 386 19.15 9.86 -15.24
C GLY A 386 18.28 11.12 -15.12
N THR A 387 18.42 12.06 -16.05
CA THR A 387 17.55 13.25 -16.15
C THR A 387 16.66 13.18 -17.39
N SER A 388 15.38 13.49 -17.24
CA SER A 388 14.39 13.53 -18.32
C SER A 388 14.44 14.89 -19.02
N GLU A 389 14.86 14.90 -20.28
CA GLU A 389 15.04 16.13 -21.08
C GLU A 389 13.80 16.45 -21.94
N ASN A 390 12.91 15.49 -22.19
CA ASN A 390 11.67 15.71 -22.95
C ASN A 390 10.41 15.16 -22.26
N PRO A 391 10.10 15.58 -21.02
CA PRO A 391 9.05 14.94 -20.23
C PRO A 391 7.62 15.10 -20.79
N ALA A 392 7.35 16.16 -21.57
CA ALA A 392 6.05 16.35 -22.23
C ALA A 392 5.94 15.65 -23.60
N GLY A 393 7.03 15.12 -24.15
CA GLY A 393 7.05 14.50 -25.48
C GLY A 393 6.75 13.00 -25.46
N SER A 394 6.35 12.46 -26.61
CA SER A 394 6.29 11.01 -26.85
C SER A 394 7.66 10.33 -26.74
N ASP A 395 8.71 11.08 -27.12
CA ASP A 395 10.05 10.57 -27.31
C ASP A 395 10.88 10.94 -26.06
N LYS A 396 11.09 9.95 -25.18
CA LYS A 396 11.79 10.13 -23.90
C LYS A 396 13.30 10.28 -24.13
N ALA A 397 13.72 11.51 -24.38
CA ALA A 397 15.13 11.90 -24.36
C ALA A 397 15.62 12.07 -22.91
N SER A 398 16.78 11.50 -22.58
CA SER A 398 17.36 11.52 -21.24
C SER A 398 18.89 11.66 -21.26
N ASN A 399 19.45 12.36 -20.27
CA ASN A 399 20.89 12.40 -20.05
C ASN A 399 21.28 11.50 -18.87
N MET A 400 22.41 10.79 -18.98
CA MET A 400 22.85 9.79 -18.01
C MET A 400 24.22 10.17 -17.46
N TYR A 401 24.27 10.42 -16.16
CA TYR A 401 25.46 10.83 -15.41
C TYR A 401 25.94 9.67 -14.55
N TYR A 402 27.24 9.40 -14.56
CA TYR A 402 27.88 8.35 -13.78
C TYR A 402 28.83 9.00 -12.77
N PHE A 403 28.55 8.77 -11.49
CA PHE A 403 29.28 9.34 -10.38
C PHE A 403 30.01 8.25 -9.58
N GLY A 404 31.29 8.48 -9.31
CA GLY A 404 32.07 7.70 -8.37
C GLY A 404 31.77 8.09 -6.90
N PRO A 405 32.62 7.66 -5.97
CA PRO A 405 32.55 8.05 -4.56
C PRO A 405 32.49 9.57 -4.38
N LYS A 406 31.75 10.04 -3.35
CA LYS A 406 31.54 11.46 -3.03
C LYS A 406 31.02 12.33 -4.18
N LEU A 407 30.30 11.73 -5.13
CA LEU A 407 29.68 12.41 -6.29
C LEU A 407 30.69 13.08 -7.23
N VAL A 408 31.88 12.48 -7.40
CA VAL A 408 32.81 12.83 -8.47
C VAL A 408 32.25 12.36 -9.81
N LEU A 409 32.03 13.26 -10.77
CA LEU A 409 31.52 12.90 -12.10
C LEU A 409 32.60 12.18 -12.92
N GLU A 410 32.35 10.91 -13.22
CA GLU A 410 33.24 10.07 -14.04
C GLU A 410 32.91 10.24 -15.53
N ARG A 411 31.61 10.16 -15.87
CA ARG A 411 31.14 10.12 -17.25
C ARG A 411 29.74 10.71 -17.38
N VAL A 412 29.47 11.34 -18.53
CA VAL A 412 28.12 11.72 -18.97
C VAL A 412 27.90 11.22 -20.39
N GLN A 413 26.68 10.81 -20.70
CA GLN A 413 26.25 10.44 -22.04
C GLN A 413 24.79 10.88 -22.28
N ALA A 414 24.45 11.18 -23.52
CA ALA A 414 23.05 11.22 -23.96
C ALA A 414 22.55 9.80 -24.23
N ALA A 415 21.27 9.52 -23.98
CA ALA A 415 20.66 8.27 -24.46
C ALA A 415 20.47 8.31 -25.99
N ASP A 416 20.38 7.14 -26.64
CA ASP A 416 20.22 7.05 -28.11
C ASP A 416 18.97 7.78 -28.61
N MET A 417 17.89 7.77 -27.82
CA MET A 417 16.65 8.50 -28.10
C MET A 417 16.85 10.02 -28.22
N ASN A 418 17.89 10.58 -27.59
CA ASN A 418 18.19 12.00 -27.70
C ASN A 418 18.56 12.35 -29.14
N ARG A 419 19.35 11.53 -29.84
CA ARG A 419 19.69 11.77 -31.26
C ARG A 419 18.42 11.80 -32.13
N ALA A 420 17.52 10.83 -31.94
CA ALA A 420 16.25 10.80 -32.67
C ALA A 420 15.36 12.03 -32.38
N THR A 421 15.27 12.45 -31.10
CA THR A 421 14.41 13.56 -30.68
C THR A 421 14.98 14.92 -31.13
N PHE A 422 16.30 15.14 -30.98
CA PHE A 422 16.97 16.33 -31.50
C PHE A 422 16.80 16.43 -33.03
N HIS A 423 17.07 15.35 -33.76
CA HIS A 423 16.91 15.32 -35.22
C HIS A 423 15.49 15.70 -35.67
N LYS A 424 14.47 15.11 -35.03
CA LYS A 424 13.05 15.41 -35.27
C LYS A 424 12.70 16.88 -35.00
N LEU A 425 13.12 17.44 -33.86
CA LEU A 425 12.83 18.82 -33.50
C LEU A 425 13.60 19.84 -34.37
N HIS A 426 14.81 19.48 -34.82
CA HIS A 426 15.59 20.28 -35.76
C HIS A 426 14.95 20.30 -37.15
N GLN A 427 14.50 19.15 -37.68
CA GLN A 427 13.70 19.09 -38.92
C GLN A 427 12.41 19.91 -38.85
N GLN A 428 11.81 20.02 -37.66
CA GLN A 428 10.62 20.84 -37.41
C GLN A 428 10.92 22.33 -37.19
N GLY A 429 12.19 22.74 -37.18
CA GLY A 429 12.61 24.12 -36.94
C GLY A 429 12.41 24.61 -35.50
N ILE A 430 12.15 23.70 -34.55
CA ILE A 430 11.91 24.03 -33.13
C ILE A 430 13.22 24.30 -32.40
N ILE A 431 14.29 23.59 -32.78
CA ILE A 431 15.65 23.82 -32.29
C ILE A 431 16.60 24.10 -33.46
N PRO A 432 17.67 24.91 -33.28
CA PRO A 432 18.50 25.39 -34.38
C PRO A 432 19.57 24.39 -34.85
N ALA A 433 19.73 23.25 -34.18
CA ALA A 433 20.74 22.24 -34.51
C ALA A 433 20.35 20.86 -33.97
N ASP A 434 20.93 19.82 -34.57
CA ASP A 434 20.88 18.44 -34.09
C ASP A 434 21.83 18.21 -32.88
N LEU A 435 21.83 17.02 -32.28
CA LEU A 435 22.66 16.69 -31.12
C LEU A 435 24.15 16.66 -31.49
N THR A 436 24.91 17.64 -30.98
CA THR A 436 26.36 17.76 -31.20
C THR A 436 27.19 17.29 -30.01
N GLU A 437 28.46 16.96 -30.24
CA GLU A 437 29.42 16.68 -29.15
C GLU A 437 29.64 17.90 -28.23
N LYS A 438 29.43 19.12 -28.74
CA LYS A 438 29.45 20.35 -27.92
C LYS A 438 28.27 20.42 -26.95
N GLU A 439 27.08 20.01 -27.40
CA GLU A 439 25.89 19.88 -26.54
C GLU A 439 26.14 18.83 -25.45
N ILE A 440 26.64 17.64 -25.81
CA ILE A 440 26.96 16.56 -24.86
C ILE A 440 28.04 16.99 -23.85
N ALA A 441 29.07 17.71 -24.31
CA ALA A 441 30.12 18.25 -23.44
C ALA A 441 29.57 19.30 -22.45
N SER A 442 28.55 20.08 -22.83
CA SER A 442 27.90 21.06 -21.94
C SER A 442 27.24 20.39 -20.73
N TYR A 443 26.79 19.14 -20.85
CA TYR A 443 26.14 18.42 -19.75
C TYR A 443 27.08 18.22 -18.55
N ARG A 444 28.40 18.28 -18.74
CA ARG A 444 29.39 18.24 -17.64
C ARG A 444 29.33 19.47 -16.72
N GLN A 445 28.62 20.55 -17.09
CA GLN A 445 28.49 21.78 -16.30
C GLN A 445 27.49 21.65 -15.14
N ILE A 446 27.66 20.61 -14.33
CA ILE A 446 26.87 20.34 -13.13
C ILE A 446 27.21 21.38 -12.05
N ARG A 447 26.19 21.96 -11.42
CA ARG A 447 26.38 22.95 -10.35
C ARG A 447 26.23 22.27 -8.99
N MET A 448 27.31 22.23 -8.22
CA MET A 448 27.30 21.82 -6.82
C MET A 448 26.73 22.97 -5.98
N LEU A 449 25.56 22.79 -5.36
CA LEU A 449 25.00 23.74 -4.39
C LEU A 449 25.55 23.47 -2.99
N THR A 450 25.53 22.20 -2.59
CA THR A 450 26.09 21.72 -1.33
C THR A 450 27.13 20.65 -1.66
N PRO A 451 28.45 20.89 -1.44
CA PRO A 451 29.47 19.87 -1.66
C PRO A 451 29.36 18.75 -0.63
N TRP A 452 29.90 17.57 -0.94
CA TRP A 452 29.80 16.39 -0.09
C TRP A 452 30.36 16.61 1.32
N GLN A 453 29.50 16.41 2.34
CA GLN A 453 29.82 16.44 3.77
C GLN A 453 29.92 15.01 4.33
N ASP A 454 30.94 14.72 5.13
CA ASP A 454 31.15 13.37 5.69
C ASP A 454 30.29 13.06 6.94
#